data_AF-A0A3A6WAD1-F1
#
_entry.id   AF-A0A3A6WAD1-F1
#
_cell.length_a   1.000
_cell.length_b   1.000
_cell.length_c   1.000
_cell.angle_alpha   90.00
_cell.angle_beta   90.00
_cell.angle_gamma   90.00
#
_symmetry.space_group_name_H-M   'P 1'
#
loop_
_entity.id
_entity.type
_entity.pdbx_description
1 polymer ?
#
loop_
_entity_poly.entity_id
_entity_poly.type
_entity_poly.pdbx_seq_one_letter_code
_entity_poly.pdbx_strand_id
1 'polypeptide(L)'
;MSEANSFETAMRKQYSNYYIIIDRDNISRAEFEHIQREANQRQNVELIFSNVAFEVWLLAHYQNMTARPVDADTDNARYRRVLSNCLNEPYKKGNSVQLDRIISSAEHPIETAFNNTSAIQELSYDNQCTNVGPFLRQLVANR
;
A
#
# COMPACT_ATOMS: atom_id res chain seq x y z
N MET A 1 14.68 1.74 12.59
CA MET A 1 14.28 2.06 13.98
C MET A 1 15.13 3.13 14.65
N SER A 2 16.45 3.20 14.40
CA SER A 2 17.31 4.26 14.96
C SER A 2 16.74 5.67 14.73
N GLU A 3 16.31 5.98 13.51
CA GLU A 3 15.73 7.29 13.17
C GLU A 3 14.45 7.61 13.95
N ALA A 4 13.54 6.64 14.07
CA ALA A 4 12.30 6.79 14.84
C ALA A 4 12.59 7.10 16.32
N ASN A 5 13.54 6.38 16.92
CA ASN A 5 13.94 6.59 18.32
C ASN A 5 14.63 7.95 18.53
N SER A 6 15.44 8.40 17.57
CA SER A 6 16.03 9.74 17.59
C SER A 6 14.95 10.82 17.52
N PHE A 7 13.93 10.64 16.68
CA PHE A 7 12.80 11.55 16.58
C PHE A 7 11.97 11.61 17.88
N GLU A 8 11.67 10.46 18.48
CA GLU A 8 11.00 10.38 19.78
C GLU A 8 11.73 11.15 20.88
N THR A 9 13.05 10.95 20.95
CA THR A 9 13.92 11.65 21.91
C THR A 9 13.87 13.16 21.69
N ALA A 10 13.99 13.61 20.44
CA ALA A 10 13.96 15.03 20.10
C ALA A 10 12.59 15.67 20.39
N MET A 11 11.50 14.93 20.17
CA MET A 11 10.13 15.42 20.36
C MET A 11 9.58 15.18 21.78
N ARG A 12 10.31 14.47 22.64
CA ARG A 12 9.85 14.00 23.96
C ARG A 12 8.51 13.26 23.88
N LYS A 13 8.36 12.39 22.88
CA LYS A 13 7.19 11.55 22.65
C LYS A 13 7.59 10.08 22.67
N GLN A 14 6.65 9.20 22.99
CA GLN A 14 6.78 7.76 22.86
C GLN A 14 5.62 7.24 22.01
N TYR A 15 5.92 6.44 20.99
CA TYR A 15 4.93 5.79 20.16
C TYR A 15 4.79 4.33 20.56
N SER A 16 3.55 3.87 20.71
CA SER A 16 3.27 2.47 21.04
C SER A 16 3.44 1.55 19.85
N ASN A 17 3.22 2.05 18.63
CA ASN A 17 3.28 1.30 17.38
C ASN A 17 4.02 2.11 16.31
N TYR A 18 4.76 1.41 15.45
CA TYR A 18 5.43 1.97 14.28
C TYR A 18 4.92 1.29 13.03
N TYR A 19 4.61 2.09 12.03
CA TYR A 19 4.22 1.62 10.70
C TYR A 19 5.31 1.99 9.72
N ILE A 20 5.86 1.00 9.02
CA ILE A 20 6.91 1.22 8.01
C ILE A 20 6.30 0.90 6.66
N ILE A 21 6.18 1.92 5.81
CA ILE A 21 5.71 1.78 4.43
C ILE A 21 6.94 1.67 3.53
N ILE A 22 7.02 0.59 2.77
CA ILE A 22 8.14 0.30 1.87
C ILE A 22 7.63 0.28 0.45
N ASP A 23 8.30 1.06 -0.41
CA ASP A 23 8.10 0.96 -1.85
C ASP A 23 8.81 -0.30 -2.37
N ARG A 24 8.10 -1.14 -3.13
CA ARG A 24 8.62 -2.44 -3.58
C ARG A 24 9.37 -2.38 -4.91
N ASP A 25 9.32 -1.25 -5.62
CA ASP A 25 9.87 -1.10 -6.97
C ASP A 25 11.38 -1.42 -7.08
N ASN A 26 12.16 -1.21 -6.01
CA ASN A 26 13.62 -1.28 -6.08
C ASN A 26 14.27 -2.14 -4.97
N ILE A 27 13.58 -3.19 -4.51
CA ILE A 27 14.11 -4.15 -3.52
C ILE A 27 14.29 -5.54 -4.13
N SER A 28 15.40 -6.19 -3.80
CA SER A 28 15.65 -7.59 -4.15
C SER A 28 14.85 -8.56 -3.27
N ARG A 29 14.72 -9.82 -3.69
CA ARG A 29 14.09 -10.87 -2.87
C ARG A 29 14.76 -11.01 -1.50
N ALA A 30 16.09 -11.01 -1.48
CA ALA A 30 16.85 -11.16 -0.25
C ALA A 30 16.56 -10.00 0.72
N GLU A 31 16.46 -8.77 0.22
CA GLU A 31 16.08 -7.61 1.02
C GLU A 31 14.64 -7.70 1.51
N PHE A 32 13.70 -8.07 0.65
CA PHE A 32 12.29 -8.27 1.02
C PHE A 32 12.12 -9.29 2.15
N GLU A 33 12.78 -10.44 2.04
CA GLU A 33 12.77 -11.50 3.07
C GLU A 33 13.49 -11.06 4.35
N HIS A 34 14.60 -10.34 4.22
CA HIS A 34 15.33 -9.81 5.37
C HIS A 34 14.49 -8.78 6.15
N ILE A 35 13.90 -7.82 5.45
CA ILE A 35 13.01 -6.80 6.02
C ILE A 35 11.85 -7.45 6.78
N GLN A 36 11.17 -8.43 6.16
CA GLN A 36 10.07 -9.13 6.80
C GLN A 36 10.50 -9.85 8.07
N ARG A 37 11.64 -10.56 8.04
CA ARG A 37 12.16 -11.24 9.22
C ARG A 37 12.47 -10.26 10.36
N GLU A 38 13.12 -9.15 10.06
CA GLU A 38 13.47 -8.12 11.05
C GLU A 38 12.22 -7.49 11.69
N ALA A 39 11.19 -7.20 10.90
CA ALA A 39 9.95 -6.64 11.44
C ALA A 39 9.14 -7.65 12.25
N ASN A 40 9.07 -8.91 11.80
CA ASN A 40 8.36 -9.97 12.52
C ASN A 40 8.98 -10.29 13.89
N GLN A 41 10.23 -9.88 14.13
CA GLN A 41 10.88 -9.97 15.45
C GLN A 41 10.46 -8.86 16.41
N ARG A 42 9.68 -7.86 15.96
CA ARG A 42 9.27 -6.69 16.76
C ARG A 42 7.75 -6.69 16.93
N GLN A 43 7.29 -6.65 18.17
CA GLN A 43 5.86 -6.71 18.49
C GLN A 43 5.08 -5.43 18.14
N ASN A 44 5.78 -4.31 17.97
CA ASN A 44 5.19 -2.99 17.74
C ASN A 44 5.56 -2.38 16.39
N VAL A 45 5.98 -3.20 15.43
CA VAL A 45 6.29 -2.77 14.06
C VAL A 45 5.38 -3.50 13.10
N GLU A 46 4.62 -2.75 12.31
CA GLU A 46 3.85 -3.28 11.19
C GLU A 46 4.48 -2.81 9.88
N LEU A 47 4.78 -3.76 8.99
CA LEU A 47 5.26 -3.48 7.65
C LEU A 47 4.09 -3.33 6.70
N ILE A 48 4.13 -2.30 5.88
CA ILE A 48 3.23 -2.10 4.76
C ILE A 48 4.08 -2.09 3.49
N PHE A 49 3.73 -2.94 2.52
CA PHE A 49 4.34 -2.90 1.21
C PHE A 49 3.39 -2.26 0.20
N SER A 50 3.93 -1.33 -0.58
CA SER A 50 3.32 -0.96 -1.86
C SER A 50 3.39 -2.16 -2.83
N ASN A 51 2.63 -2.07 -3.92
CA ASN A 51 2.76 -3.03 -5.00
C ASN A 51 3.90 -2.62 -5.95
N VAL A 52 4.67 -3.58 -6.46
CA VAL A 52 5.80 -3.32 -7.36
C VAL A 52 5.41 -2.59 -8.66
N ALA A 53 4.16 -2.76 -9.10
CA ALA A 53 3.60 -2.03 -10.23
C ALA A 53 2.40 -1.21 -9.78
N PHE A 54 2.49 0.11 -9.91
CA PHE A 54 1.40 1.05 -9.69
C PHE A 54 0.77 0.97 -8.28
N GLU A 55 0.05 2.02 -7.90
CA GLU A 55 -0.71 2.06 -6.65
C GLU A 55 -1.98 1.22 -6.81
N VAL A 56 -1.88 -0.12 -6.80
CA VAL A 56 -3.02 -1.02 -7.02
C VAL A 56 -4.16 -0.82 -6.00
N TRP A 57 -3.86 -0.28 -4.82
CA TRP A 57 -4.86 0.10 -3.83
C TRP A 57 -5.76 1.25 -4.30
N LEU A 58 -5.30 2.14 -5.20
CA LEU A 58 -6.14 3.16 -5.84
C LEU A 58 -7.11 2.51 -6.83
N LEU A 59 -6.63 1.58 -7.66
CA LEU A 59 -7.48 0.83 -8.59
C LEU A 59 -8.52 -0.04 -7.90
N ALA A 60 -8.22 -0.51 -6.69
CA ALA A 60 -9.13 -1.31 -5.88
C ALA A 60 -10.42 -0.57 -5.51
N HIS A 61 -10.51 0.75 -5.66
CA HIS A 61 -11.77 1.49 -5.50
C HIS A 61 -12.76 1.25 -6.66
N TYR A 62 -12.29 0.70 -7.78
CA TYR A 62 -13.10 0.50 -8.99
C TYR A 62 -13.21 -0.97 -9.42
N GLN A 63 -12.25 -1.82 -9.02
CA GLN A 63 -12.22 -3.21 -9.47
C GLN A 63 -11.50 -4.16 -8.50
N ASN A 64 -11.82 -5.44 -8.59
CA ASN A 64 -11.08 -6.50 -7.93
C ASN A 64 -9.63 -6.58 -8.46
N MET A 65 -8.71 -6.79 -7.52
CA MET A 65 -7.31 -7.09 -7.78
C MET A 65 -7.06 -8.58 -7.59
N THR A 66 -6.11 -9.13 -8.34
CA THR A 66 -5.87 -10.59 -8.38
C THR A 66 -4.41 -10.92 -8.12
N ALA A 67 -4.17 -12.01 -7.38
CA ALA A 67 -2.84 -12.54 -7.18
C ALA A 67 -2.30 -13.12 -8.49
N ARG A 68 -1.42 -12.36 -9.15
CA ARG A 68 -0.71 -12.79 -10.35
C ARG A 68 0.71 -12.25 -10.37
N PRO A 69 1.62 -12.86 -11.14
CA PRO A 69 2.92 -12.27 -11.41
C PRO A 69 2.81 -10.86 -11.99
N VAL A 70 3.79 -10.03 -11.66
CA VAL A 70 3.85 -8.63 -12.07
C VAL A 70 4.98 -8.40 -13.05
N ASP A 71 4.66 -7.78 -14.17
CA ASP A 71 5.63 -7.15 -15.05
C ASP A 71 5.53 -5.64 -14.81
N ALA A 72 6.51 -5.07 -14.12
CA ALA A 72 6.41 -3.70 -13.63
C ALA A 72 6.17 -2.68 -14.75
N ASP A 73 6.84 -2.83 -15.89
CA ASP A 73 6.72 -1.90 -17.01
C ASP A 73 5.34 -2.00 -17.67
N THR A 74 4.93 -3.22 -18.01
CA THR A 74 3.66 -3.48 -18.70
C THR A 74 2.48 -3.14 -17.80
N ASP A 75 2.54 -3.55 -16.53
CA ASP A 75 1.45 -3.36 -15.59
C ASP A 75 1.32 -1.91 -15.15
N ASN A 76 2.42 -1.15 -15.00
CA ASN A 76 2.35 0.28 -14.73
C ASN A 76 1.60 1.03 -15.84
N ALA A 77 1.93 0.77 -17.10
CA ALA A 77 1.28 1.42 -18.24
C ALA A 77 -0.21 1.04 -18.32
N ARG A 78 -0.51 -0.26 -18.17
CA ARG A 78 -1.89 -0.77 -18.15
C ARG A 78 -2.71 -0.13 -17.04
N TYR A 79 -2.19 -0.11 -15.81
CA TYR A 79 -2.92 0.38 -14.64
C TYR A 79 -3.13 1.89 -14.65
N ARG A 80 -2.16 2.66 -15.15
CA ARG A 80 -2.34 4.09 -15.43
C ARG A 80 -3.49 4.33 -16.40
N ARG A 81 -3.55 3.55 -17.49
CA ARG A 81 -4.63 3.66 -18.48
C ARG A 81 -5.99 3.30 -17.90
N VAL A 82 -6.08 2.21 -17.14
CA VAL A 82 -7.33 1.80 -16.49
C VAL A 82 -7.82 2.87 -15.54
N LEU A 83 -6.96 3.39 -14.65
CA LEU A 83 -7.37 4.43 -13.71
C LEU A 83 -7.76 5.73 -14.43
N SER A 84 -7.04 6.10 -15.49
CA SER A 84 -7.41 7.26 -16.31
C SER A 84 -8.81 7.12 -16.92
N ASN A 85 -9.17 5.92 -17.38
CA ASN A 85 -10.51 5.64 -17.88
C ASN A 85 -11.56 5.76 -16.77
N CYS A 86 -11.29 5.24 -15.57
CA CYS A 86 -12.19 5.39 -14.42
C CYS A 86 -12.41 6.86 -14.01
N LEU A 87 -11.38 7.70 -14.18
CA LEU A 87 -11.44 9.13 -13.87
C LEU A 87 -12.05 9.98 -15.00
N ASN A 88 -12.17 9.41 -16.20
CA ASN A 88 -12.49 10.11 -17.44
C ASN A 88 -11.51 11.27 -17.75
N GLU A 89 -10.25 11.12 -17.34
CA GLU A 89 -9.15 12.05 -17.58
C GLU A 89 -7.79 11.36 -17.33
N PRO A 90 -6.67 11.86 -17.88
CA PRO A 90 -5.36 11.29 -17.60
C PRO A 90 -5.01 11.30 -16.10
N TYR A 91 -4.68 10.12 -15.55
CA TYR A 91 -4.20 10.02 -14.17
C TYR A 91 -2.83 10.70 -14.01
N LYS A 92 -2.71 11.54 -12.99
CA LYS A 92 -1.48 12.23 -12.62
C LYS A 92 -1.09 11.87 -11.17
N LYS A 93 0.05 11.19 -11.00
CA LYS A 93 0.59 10.82 -9.68
C LYS A 93 0.73 12.09 -8.81
N GLY A 94 0.20 12.03 -7.59
CA GLY A 94 0.24 13.13 -6.63
C GLY A 94 -0.80 14.23 -6.85
N ASN A 95 -1.73 14.09 -7.81
CA ASN A 95 -2.84 15.02 -7.96
C ASN A 95 -3.87 14.79 -6.83
N SER A 96 -3.93 15.70 -5.87
CA SER A 96 -4.82 15.60 -4.71
C SER A 96 -6.30 15.56 -5.07
N VAL A 97 -6.74 16.29 -6.11
CA VAL A 97 -8.14 16.30 -6.55
C VAL A 97 -8.54 14.95 -7.13
N GLN A 98 -7.65 14.32 -7.92
CA GLN A 98 -7.89 12.96 -8.43
C GLN A 98 -7.88 11.94 -7.30
N LEU A 99 -6.94 12.03 -6.35
CA LEU A 99 -6.88 11.14 -5.20
C LEU A 99 -8.16 11.22 -4.36
N ASP A 100 -8.64 12.44 -4.06
CA ASP A 100 -9.87 12.67 -3.30
C ASP A 100 -11.09 12.05 -4.00
N ARG A 101 -11.19 12.18 -5.32
CA ARG A 101 -12.24 11.53 -6.12
C ARG A 101 -12.17 10.01 -6.10
N ILE A 102 -10.96 9.43 -6.12
CA ILE A 102 -10.78 7.97 -6.05
C ILE A 102 -11.20 7.46 -4.68
N ILE A 103 -10.67 8.05 -3.61
CA ILE A 103 -10.98 7.63 -2.25
C ILE A 103 -12.41 7.98 -1.82
N SER A 104 -13.13 8.78 -2.58
CA SER A 104 -14.54 9.11 -2.34
C SER A 104 -15.49 8.44 -3.34
N SER A 105 -15.00 7.51 -4.18
CA SER A 105 -15.80 6.94 -5.27
C SER A 105 -16.88 5.95 -4.81
N ALA A 106 -16.91 5.58 -3.52
CA ALA A 106 -17.83 4.61 -2.94
C ALA A 106 -18.41 5.12 -1.61
N GLU A 107 -19.53 4.55 -1.17
CA GLU A 107 -20.15 4.86 0.11
C GLU A 107 -19.25 4.46 1.30
N HIS A 108 -18.57 3.32 1.17
CA HIS A 108 -17.57 2.83 2.12
C HIS A 108 -16.22 2.60 1.40
N PRO A 109 -15.44 3.65 1.14
CA PRO A 109 -14.26 3.56 0.27
C PRO A 109 -13.18 2.60 0.77
N ILE A 110 -12.88 2.65 2.08
CA ILE A 110 -11.86 1.79 2.69
C ILE A 110 -12.28 0.32 2.61
N GLU A 111 -13.56 0.02 2.86
CA GLU A 111 -14.08 -1.35 2.79
C GLU A 111 -14.13 -1.85 1.36
N THR A 112 -14.47 -0.99 0.40
CA THR A 112 -14.45 -1.32 -1.02
C THR A 112 -13.04 -1.70 -1.47
N ALA A 113 -12.04 -0.84 -1.20
CA ALA A 113 -10.65 -1.14 -1.53
C ALA A 113 -10.11 -2.35 -0.77
N PHE A 114 -10.48 -2.52 0.51
CA PHE A 114 -10.13 -3.70 1.31
C PHE A 114 -10.67 -4.99 0.69
N ASN A 115 -11.96 -5.03 0.37
CA ASN A 115 -12.60 -6.22 -0.20
C ASN A 115 -12.02 -6.56 -1.57
N ASN A 116 -11.81 -5.54 -2.41
CA ASN A 116 -11.27 -5.70 -3.74
C ASN A 116 -9.77 -6.08 -3.77
N THR A 117 -9.06 -5.91 -2.65
CA THR A 117 -7.67 -6.37 -2.49
C THR A 117 -7.55 -7.70 -1.75
N SER A 118 -8.64 -8.33 -1.29
CA SER A 118 -8.62 -9.55 -0.46
C SER A 118 -7.70 -10.66 -0.98
N ALA A 119 -7.61 -10.84 -2.30
CA ALA A 119 -6.75 -11.86 -2.91
C ALA A 119 -5.24 -11.52 -2.91
N ILE A 120 -4.86 -10.28 -2.58
CA ILE A 120 -3.49 -9.76 -2.68
C ILE A 120 -3.00 -9.10 -1.38
N GLN A 121 -3.65 -9.37 -0.24
CA GLN A 121 -3.27 -8.75 1.05
C GLN A 121 -2.03 -9.39 1.68
N GLU A 122 -1.72 -10.64 1.32
CA GLU A 122 -0.53 -11.33 1.80
C GLU A 122 0.72 -10.86 1.08
N LEU A 123 1.79 -10.61 1.83
CA LEU A 123 3.06 -10.17 1.27
C LEU A 123 3.65 -11.27 0.37
N SER A 124 3.87 -10.94 -0.90
CA SER A 124 4.42 -11.85 -1.89
C SER A 124 5.47 -11.14 -2.75
N TYR A 125 6.68 -11.68 -2.83
CA TYR A 125 7.72 -11.12 -3.70
C TYR A 125 7.45 -11.39 -5.18
N ASP A 126 6.72 -12.45 -5.52
CA ASP A 126 6.54 -12.90 -6.91
C ASP A 126 5.25 -12.37 -7.53
N ASN A 127 4.23 -12.16 -6.71
CA ASN A 127 2.90 -11.78 -7.18
C ASN A 127 2.55 -10.34 -6.77
N GLN A 128 1.44 -9.85 -7.31
CA GLN A 128 0.79 -8.65 -6.79
C GLN A 128 0.50 -8.82 -5.31
N CYS A 129 0.93 -7.83 -4.53
CA CYS A 129 0.54 -7.73 -3.14
C CYS A 129 0.44 -6.28 -2.71
N THR A 130 -0.50 -6.01 -1.82
CA THR A 130 -0.47 -4.82 -0.96
C THR A 130 -1.31 -5.07 0.27
N ASN A 131 -0.77 -4.74 1.44
CA ASN A 131 -1.48 -4.79 2.71
C ASN A 131 -1.92 -3.40 3.20
N VAL A 132 -1.97 -2.41 2.29
CA VAL A 132 -2.50 -1.05 2.59
C VAL A 132 -3.96 -1.10 3.04
N GLY A 133 -4.80 -1.94 2.42
CA GLY A 133 -6.20 -2.10 2.81
C GLY A 133 -6.38 -2.53 4.27
N PRO A 134 -5.80 -3.67 4.70
CA PRO A 134 -5.76 -4.09 6.10
C PRO A 134 -5.25 -3.00 7.05
N PHE A 135 -4.15 -2.34 6.71
CA PHE A 135 -3.58 -1.25 7.51
C PHE A 135 -4.55 -0.08 7.71
N LEU A 136 -5.17 0.42 6.63
CA LEU A 136 -6.14 1.51 6.71
C LEU A 136 -7.35 1.13 7.57
N ARG A 137 -7.82 -0.12 7.45
CA ARG A 137 -8.94 -0.62 8.26
C ARG A 137 -8.58 -0.64 9.75
N GLN A 138 -7.37 -1.09 10.11
CA GLN A 138 -6.90 -1.05 11.49
C GLN A 138 -6.78 0.40 12.01
N LEU A 139 -6.24 1.31 11.21
CA LEU A 139 -6.12 2.72 11.60
C LEU A 139 -7.48 3.37 11.88
N VAL A 140 -8.52 3.03 11.12
CA VAL A 140 -9.88 3.54 11.35
C VAL A 140 -10.51 2.90 12.58
N ALA A 141 -10.30 1.60 12.81
CA ALA A 141 -10.83 0.91 13.98
C ALA A 141 -10.19 1.36 15.31
N ASN A 142 -8.97 1.88 15.26
CA ASN A 142 -8.21 2.36 16.42
C ASN A 142 -8.40 3.87 16.71
N ARG A 143 -9.32 4.56 16.01
CA ARG A 143 -9.73 5.94 16.31
C ARG A 143 -10.86 5.97 17.33
#